data_AF-A0A8H3CKM5-F1
#
_entry.id   AF-A0A8H3CKM5-F1
#
_cell.length_a   1.000
_cell.length_b   1.000
_cell.length_c   1.000
_cell.angle_alpha   90.00
_cell.angle_beta   90.00
_cell.angle_gamma   90.00
#
_symmetry.space_group_name_H-M   'P 1'
#
loop_
_entity.id
_entity.type
_entity.pdbx_description
1 polymer ?
#
loop_
_entity_poly.entity_id
_entity_poly.type
_entity_poly.pdbx_seq_one_letter_code
_entity_poly.pdbx_strand_id
1 'polypeptide(L)'
;MSGSDSTQEWTVGSDDDMDNSSDIHISWKGSEGPFLSDIQPCPEFIKAYYTAYKGLAKGSSSHQALPPELALYICRLAEFESWYTKKAPAGRKRVYASSQDVQSLMWFQTEPFTKQMLHRIKSVQLVTMSRHQGWVSDRDAGSWSWFEFCITGPTDQSTTRAAVKCRPNGDEMSWYCLEHPVDHETADIQDEFAEHKSSVFDSDHELWTQIEEGDVLQVVMKARFGGWSNTASDGILRIGTWWEPSVEMLNLMN
;
A
#
# COMPACT_ATOMS: atom_id res chain seq x y z
N MET A 1 8.81 -81.87 -15.43
CA MET A 1 7.78 -81.79 -16.49
C MET A 1 6.47 -81.47 -15.82
N SER A 2 5.84 -80.35 -16.23
CA SER A 2 4.47 -79.90 -15.90
C SER A 2 4.26 -79.50 -14.43
N GLY A 3 3.97 -78.25 -14.05
CA GLY A 3 3.35 -77.14 -14.75
C GLY A 3 2.05 -76.78 -14.01
N SER A 4 2.04 -75.71 -13.23
CA SER A 4 0.84 -74.92 -12.89
C SER A 4 1.31 -73.59 -12.32
N ASP A 5 1.34 -72.63 -13.24
CA ASP A 5 1.60 -71.21 -13.06
C ASP A 5 0.26 -70.55 -12.71
N SER A 6 0.17 -69.89 -11.55
CA SER A 6 -1.04 -69.19 -11.11
C SER A 6 -0.85 -67.69 -11.29
N THR A 7 -1.23 -67.20 -12.46
CA THR A 7 -1.28 -65.77 -12.78
C THR A 7 -2.46 -65.12 -12.05
N GLN A 8 -2.17 -64.17 -11.17
CA GLN A 8 -3.16 -63.25 -10.60
C GLN A 8 -3.38 -62.09 -11.58
N GLU A 9 -4.57 -62.05 -12.18
CA GLU A 9 -5.10 -60.89 -12.90
C GLU A 9 -5.51 -59.80 -11.90
N TRP A 10 -4.87 -58.64 -12.00
CA TRP A 10 -5.35 -57.40 -11.40
C TRP A 10 -6.24 -56.70 -12.42
N THR A 11 -7.55 -56.72 -12.19
CA THR A 11 -8.51 -55.91 -12.92
C THR A 11 -8.45 -54.46 -12.42
N VAL A 12 -8.09 -53.57 -13.34
CA VAL A 12 -8.20 -52.11 -13.21
C VAL A 12 -9.69 -51.76 -13.24
N GLY A 13 -10.23 -51.33 -12.11
CA GLY A 13 -11.56 -50.73 -12.02
C GLY A 13 -11.47 -49.26 -12.42
N SER A 14 -12.09 -48.93 -13.55
CA SER A 14 -12.39 -47.58 -14.00
C SER A 14 -13.46 -46.95 -13.10
N ASP A 15 -13.08 -45.92 -12.35
CA ASP A 15 -14.02 -45.01 -11.69
C ASP A 15 -14.13 -43.76 -12.54
N ASP A 16 -15.08 -43.76 -13.49
CA ASP A 16 -15.53 -42.58 -14.21
C ASP A 16 -17.00 -42.29 -13.85
N ASP A 17 -17.26 -40.98 -13.69
CA ASP A 17 -18.55 -40.30 -13.79
C ASP A 17 -19.53 -40.37 -12.61
N MET A 18 -19.19 -39.66 -11.53
CA MET A 18 -20.20 -38.91 -10.76
C MET A 18 -20.16 -37.43 -11.17
N ASP A 19 -20.80 -37.15 -12.29
CA ASP A 19 -21.19 -35.81 -12.73
C ASP A 19 -22.42 -35.36 -11.93
N ASN A 20 -22.20 -34.62 -10.85
CA ASN A 20 -23.26 -33.87 -10.17
C ASN A 20 -22.70 -32.64 -9.47
N SER A 21 -22.00 -31.80 -10.23
CA SER A 21 -21.75 -30.42 -9.82
C SER A 21 -22.85 -29.57 -10.44
N SER A 22 -23.90 -29.31 -9.66
CA SER A 22 -24.82 -28.20 -9.94
C SER A 22 -24.00 -26.93 -10.06
N ASP A 23 -23.83 -26.45 -11.28
CA ASP A 23 -23.33 -25.11 -11.61
C ASP A 23 -24.24 -24.07 -10.94
N ILE A 24 -23.93 -23.75 -9.69
CA ILE A 24 -24.34 -22.48 -9.11
C ILE A 24 -23.44 -21.44 -9.77
N HIS A 25 -23.87 -21.02 -10.96
CA HIS A 25 -23.34 -19.85 -11.63
C HIS A 25 -23.75 -18.63 -10.80
N ILE A 26 -23.06 -18.39 -9.68
CA ILE A 26 -23.17 -17.12 -8.96
C ILE A 26 -22.51 -16.10 -9.87
N SER A 27 -23.34 -15.48 -10.70
CA SER A 27 -23.02 -14.22 -11.36
C SER A 27 -22.80 -13.18 -10.26
N TRP A 28 -21.57 -13.13 -9.76
CA TRP A 28 -21.08 -12.02 -8.96
C TRP A 28 -21.05 -10.81 -9.89
N LYS A 29 -22.17 -10.08 -9.94
CA LYS A 29 -22.18 -8.70 -10.43
C LYS A 29 -21.11 -7.98 -9.62
N GLY A 30 -20.03 -7.60 -10.28
CA GLY A 30 -18.96 -6.80 -9.70
C GLY A 30 -19.57 -5.53 -9.13
N SER A 31 -19.84 -5.53 -7.83
CA SER A 31 -19.97 -4.30 -7.07
C SER A 31 -18.57 -3.72 -7.04
N GLU A 32 -18.34 -2.74 -7.91
CA GLU A 32 -17.25 -1.79 -7.73
C GLU A 32 -17.36 -1.31 -6.28
N GLY A 33 -16.35 -1.65 -5.46
CA GLY A 33 -16.33 -1.26 -4.05
C GLY A 33 -16.44 0.26 -3.93
N PRO A 34 -16.88 0.79 -2.77
CA PRO A 34 -17.03 2.22 -2.57
C PRO A 34 -15.71 2.91 -2.92
N PHE A 35 -15.73 3.67 -4.02
CA PHE A 35 -14.57 4.30 -4.61
C PHE A 35 -13.81 5.09 -3.55
N LEU A 36 -12.55 4.73 -3.32
CA LEU A 36 -11.60 5.58 -2.64
C LEU A 36 -11.45 6.86 -3.50
N SER A 37 -12.27 7.86 -3.19
CA SER A 37 -12.39 9.11 -3.95
C SER A 37 -11.02 9.76 -4.12
N ASP A 38 -10.72 10.28 -5.31
CA ASP A 38 -9.52 11.07 -5.55
C ASP A 38 -9.47 12.24 -4.56
N ILE A 39 -8.54 12.17 -3.61
CA ILE A 39 -8.30 13.24 -2.65
C ILE A 39 -7.44 14.27 -3.39
N GLN A 40 -8.08 15.04 -4.28
CA GLN A 40 -7.50 16.29 -4.72
C GLN A 40 -7.75 17.32 -3.60
N PRO A 41 -6.73 18.07 -3.14
CA PRO A 41 -6.96 19.09 -2.12
C PRO A 41 -8.02 20.08 -2.63
N CYS A 42 -9.04 20.34 -1.79
CA CYS A 42 -10.12 21.25 -2.15
C CYS A 42 -9.52 22.58 -2.62
N PRO A 43 -9.89 23.11 -3.81
CA PRO A 43 -9.32 24.34 -4.34
C PRO A 43 -9.38 25.53 -3.37
N GLU A 44 -10.41 25.56 -2.52
CA GLU A 44 -10.56 26.59 -1.49
C GLU A 44 -9.48 26.51 -0.40
N PHE A 45 -9.03 25.31 -0.01
CA PHE A 45 -7.91 25.17 0.94
C PHE A 45 -6.61 25.68 0.35
N ILE A 46 -6.31 25.33 -0.91
CA ILE A 46 -5.11 25.81 -1.59
C ILE A 46 -5.13 27.34 -1.73
N LYS A 47 -6.29 27.92 -2.04
CA LYS A 47 -6.49 29.37 -2.10
C LYS A 47 -6.29 30.03 -0.73
N ALA A 48 -6.78 29.41 0.34
CA ALA A 48 -6.58 29.89 1.71
C ALA A 48 -5.10 29.87 2.11
N TYR A 49 -4.40 28.75 1.86
CA TYR A 49 -2.97 28.61 2.15
C TYR A 49 -2.13 29.67 1.44
N TYR A 50 -2.43 29.86 0.16
CA TYR A 50 -1.78 30.87 -0.64
C TYR A 50 -2.07 32.29 -0.15
N THR A 51 -3.33 32.59 0.19
CA THR A 51 -3.72 33.91 0.69
C THR A 51 -3.01 34.23 2.00
N ALA A 52 -2.92 33.25 2.90
CA ALA A 52 -2.19 33.37 4.15
C ALA A 52 -0.69 33.60 3.90
N TYR A 53 -0.04 32.76 3.08
CA TYR A 53 1.37 32.93 2.71
C TYR A 53 1.65 34.32 2.11
N LYS A 54 0.80 34.77 1.17
CA LYS A 54 0.93 36.08 0.53
C LYS A 54 0.78 37.22 1.53
N GLY A 55 -0.18 37.13 2.46
CA GLY A 55 -0.35 38.10 3.53
C GLY A 55 0.91 38.23 4.38
N LEU A 56 1.50 37.10 4.77
CA LEU A 56 2.74 37.05 5.54
C LEU A 56 3.93 37.63 4.76
N ALA A 57 4.06 37.29 3.47
CA ALA A 57 5.23 37.63 2.66
C ALA A 57 5.22 39.06 2.09
N LYS A 58 4.05 39.68 1.87
CA LYS A 58 3.97 41.02 1.25
C LYS A 58 3.91 42.17 2.25
N GLY A 59 3.53 41.91 3.50
CA GLY A 59 3.29 42.97 4.48
C GLY A 59 2.06 43.83 4.14
N SER A 60 1.79 44.82 4.97
CA SER A 60 0.75 45.83 4.73
C SER A 60 1.11 47.16 5.41
N SER A 61 0.21 48.15 5.37
CA SER A 61 0.36 49.37 6.17
C SER A 61 0.41 49.10 7.69
N SER A 62 -0.05 47.94 8.15
CA SER A 62 -0.12 47.55 9.56
C SER A 62 1.02 46.63 10.03
N HIS A 63 1.79 46.03 9.13
CA HIS A 63 2.86 45.09 9.47
C HIS A 63 3.91 44.98 8.36
N GLN A 64 5.15 44.71 8.75
CA GLN A 64 6.24 44.48 7.79
C GLN A 64 6.10 43.10 7.13
N ALA A 65 6.57 43.00 5.89
CA ALA A 65 6.71 41.73 5.18
C ALA A 65 7.68 40.80 5.93
N LEU A 66 7.31 39.51 6.02
CA LEU A 66 8.21 38.49 6.56
C LEU A 66 9.12 37.95 5.46
N PRO A 67 10.38 37.59 5.78
CA PRO A 67 11.20 36.74 4.94
C PRO A 67 10.44 35.46 4.52
N PRO A 68 10.57 35.00 3.27
CA PRO A 68 9.89 33.80 2.77
C PRO A 68 10.08 32.58 3.66
N GLU A 69 11.28 32.41 4.23
CA GLU A 69 11.63 31.29 5.11
C GLU A 69 10.77 31.29 6.38
N LEU A 70 10.51 32.48 6.96
CA LEU A 70 9.64 32.61 8.13
C LEU A 70 8.17 32.41 7.78
N ALA A 71 7.72 32.89 6.62
CA ALA A 71 6.36 32.65 6.16
C ALA A 71 6.10 31.15 5.94
N LEU A 72 7.05 30.44 5.29
CA LEU A 72 6.98 28.98 5.13
C LEU A 72 7.00 28.24 6.47
N TYR A 73 7.86 28.67 7.40
CA TYR A 73 7.90 28.08 8.74
C TYR A 73 6.56 28.23 9.47
N ILE A 74 5.93 29.41 9.40
CA ILE A 74 4.58 29.63 9.94
C ILE A 74 3.55 28.73 9.25
N CYS A 75 3.59 28.60 7.92
CA CYS A 75 2.71 27.68 7.19
C CYS A 75 2.88 26.23 7.65
N ARG A 76 4.11 25.78 7.90
CA ARG A 76 4.38 24.43 8.44
C ARG A 76 3.84 24.26 9.86
N LEU A 77 4.03 25.25 10.73
CA LEU A 77 3.46 25.26 12.09
C LEU A 77 1.92 25.29 12.07
N ALA A 78 1.33 25.90 11.05
CA ALA A 78 -0.10 25.91 10.81
C ALA A 78 -0.60 24.64 10.09
N GLU A 79 0.25 23.63 9.93
CA GLU A 79 -0.04 22.35 9.29
C GLU A 79 -0.53 22.45 7.84
N PHE A 80 -0.07 23.46 7.09
CA PHE A 80 -0.40 23.56 5.68
C PHE A 80 0.25 22.39 4.94
N GLU A 81 -0.59 21.49 4.42
CA GLU A 81 -0.17 20.26 3.80
C GLU A 81 -0.77 20.08 2.40
N SER A 82 -0.04 19.36 1.56
CA SER A 82 -0.51 18.87 0.28
C SER A 82 -0.49 17.36 0.29
N TRP A 83 -1.49 16.75 -0.32
CA TRP A 83 -1.58 15.29 -0.43
C TRP A 83 -1.39 14.87 -1.88
N TYR A 84 -0.53 13.89 -2.07
CA TYR A 84 -0.43 13.11 -3.29
C TYR A 84 -0.98 11.71 -3.02
N THR A 85 -1.66 11.12 -3.99
CA THR A 85 -2.16 9.75 -3.88
C THR A 85 -1.65 8.91 -5.03
N LYS A 86 -1.16 7.71 -4.71
CA LYS A 86 -0.87 6.66 -5.69
C LYS A 86 -1.90 5.54 -5.51
N LYS A 87 -2.72 5.33 -6.54
CA LYS A 87 -3.68 4.22 -6.58
C LYS A 87 -2.97 2.94 -7.02
N ALA A 88 -3.37 1.82 -6.42
CA ALA A 88 -3.04 0.50 -6.89
C ALA A 88 -3.62 0.28 -8.31
N PRO A 89 -3.00 -0.59 -9.13
CA PRO A 89 -3.59 -0.98 -10.40
C PRO A 89 -4.93 -1.66 -10.16
N ALA A 90 -5.87 -1.46 -11.08
CA ALA A 90 -7.20 -2.06 -11.00
C ALA A 90 -7.12 -3.60 -10.95
N GLY A 91 -8.06 -4.18 -10.22
CA GLY A 91 -8.24 -5.63 -10.13
C GLY A 91 -7.66 -6.25 -8.87
N ARG A 92 -8.27 -7.36 -8.48
CA ARG A 92 -7.94 -8.08 -7.24
C ARG A 92 -6.55 -8.68 -7.30
N LYS A 93 -5.77 -8.49 -6.24
CA LYS A 93 -4.50 -9.17 -6.00
C LYS A 93 -4.60 -10.07 -4.78
N ARG A 94 -3.85 -11.18 -4.81
CA ARG A 94 -3.81 -12.18 -3.75
C ARG A 94 -2.40 -12.73 -3.63
N VAL A 95 -1.94 -12.87 -2.39
CA VAL A 95 -0.81 -13.73 -2.03
C VAL A 95 -1.33 -14.82 -1.10
N TYR A 96 -0.93 -16.07 -1.36
CA TYR A 96 -1.35 -17.24 -0.61
C TYR A 96 -0.12 -18.01 -0.15
N ALA A 97 -0.10 -18.40 1.12
CA ALA A 97 0.95 -19.23 1.68
C ALA A 97 0.52 -20.70 1.69
N SER A 98 1.33 -21.56 1.08
CA SER A 98 1.14 -23.02 1.06
C SER A 98 2.06 -23.76 2.04
N SER A 99 3.06 -23.07 2.60
CA SER A 99 4.06 -23.61 3.52
C SER A 99 4.23 -22.68 4.74
N GLN A 100 5.19 -22.99 5.60
CA GLN A 100 5.56 -22.16 6.75
C GLN A 100 6.37 -20.90 6.37
N ASP A 101 6.74 -20.79 5.09
CA ASP A 101 7.55 -19.70 4.58
C ASP A 101 6.69 -18.48 4.27
N VAL A 102 7.32 -17.30 4.33
CA VAL A 102 6.66 -16.05 3.93
C VAL A 102 6.55 -16.02 2.41
N GLN A 103 5.32 -15.89 1.91
CA GLN A 103 5.05 -15.58 0.52
C GLN A 103 4.84 -14.09 0.36
N SER A 104 5.38 -13.52 -0.72
CA SER A 104 5.35 -12.08 -0.97
C SER A 104 4.94 -11.74 -2.40
N LEU A 105 4.13 -10.71 -2.57
CA LEU A 105 3.75 -10.15 -3.87
C LEU A 105 3.88 -8.62 -3.84
N MET A 106 4.75 -8.06 -4.68
CA MET A 106 4.74 -6.62 -4.94
C MET A 106 3.43 -6.25 -5.62
N TRP A 107 2.69 -5.30 -5.03
CA TRP A 107 1.38 -4.90 -5.53
C TRP A 107 1.45 -3.64 -6.39
N PHE A 108 2.01 -2.57 -5.85
CA PHE A 108 2.23 -1.31 -6.57
C PHE A 108 3.34 -0.49 -5.90
N GLN A 109 3.75 0.59 -6.54
CA GLN A 109 4.84 1.45 -6.05
C GLN A 109 4.62 2.92 -6.41
N THR A 110 5.33 3.81 -5.74
CA THR A 110 5.40 5.23 -6.08
C THR A 110 6.18 5.47 -7.37
N GLU A 111 6.08 6.69 -7.89
CA GLU A 111 7.13 7.22 -8.78
C GLU A 111 8.44 7.42 -7.99
N PRO A 112 9.59 7.52 -8.68
CA PRO A 112 10.86 7.82 -8.04
C PRO A 112 10.79 9.11 -7.22
N PHE A 113 11.29 9.06 -5.98
CA PHE A 113 11.35 10.24 -5.12
C PHE A 113 12.34 11.25 -5.69
N THR A 114 11.89 12.48 -5.86
CA THR A 114 12.79 13.60 -6.18
C THR A 114 13.34 14.19 -4.90
N LYS A 115 14.49 14.86 -4.99
CA LYS A 115 15.04 15.61 -3.84
C LYS A 115 14.04 16.62 -3.26
N GLN A 116 13.25 17.28 -4.12
CA GLN A 116 12.23 18.23 -3.68
C GLN A 116 11.10 17.55 -2.90
N MET A 117 10.66 16.36 -3.32
CA MET A 117 9.65 15.59 -2.58
C MET A 117 10.17 15.19 -1.21
N LEU A 118 11.39 14.68 -1.13
CA LEU A 118 12.00 14.23 0.13
C LEU A 118 12.14 15.37 1.15
N HIS A 119 12.55 16.57 0.70
CA HIS A 119 12.63 17.73 1.58
C HIS A 119 11.29 18.22 2.12
N ARG A 120 10.19 17.84 1.47
CA ARG A 120 8.83 18.26 1.83
C ARG A 120 8.02 17.15 2.46
N ILE A 121 8.53 15.92 2.54
CA ILE A 121 7.73 14.79 3.00
C ILE A 121 7.33 15.00 4.45
N LYS A 122 6.04 14.81 4.72
CA LYS A 122 5.45 14.92 6.05
C LYS A 122 5.01 13.56 6.54
N SER A 123 4.40 12.75 5.68
CA SER A 123 3.90 11.44 6.10
C SER A 123 3.58 10.51 4.94
N VAL A 124 3.51 9.21 5.21
CA VAL A 124 2.86 8.24 4.32
C VAL A 124 1.87 7.34 5.07
N GLN A 125 0.76 7.02 4.43
CA GLN A 125 -0.24 6.08 4.93
C GLN A 125 -0.78 5.21 3.79
N LEU A 126 -0.89 3.92 4.03
CA LEU A 126 -1.57 2.98 3.15
C LEU A 126 -3.04 2.84 3.59
N VAL A 127 -3.95 2.92 2.62
CA VAL A 127 -5.36 2.59 2.78
C VAL A 127 -5.70 1.49 1.80
N THR A 128 -6.33 0.42 2.25
CA THR A 128 -6.69 -0.73 1.40
C THR A 128 -8.17 -1.07 1.54
N MET A 129 -8.74 -1.62 0.48
CA MET A 129 -9.89 -2.50 0.55
C MET A 129 -9.34 -3.92 0.49
N SER A 130 -9.23 -4.59 1.64
CA SER A 130 -8.59 -5.90 1.74
C SER A 130 -9.28 -6.82 2.75
N ARG A 131 -8.85 -8.08 2.76
CA ARG A 131 -9.24 -9.09 3.73
C ARG A 131 -8.16 -10.17 3.83
N HIS A 132 -8.19 -10.91 4.94
CA HIS A 132 -7.45 -12.15 5.07
C HIS A 132 -8.23 -13.34 4.45
N GLN A 133 -7.83 -14.58 4.73
CA GLN A 133 -8.42 -15.81 4.17
C GLN A 133 -9.85 -16.15 4.61
N GLY A 134 -10.51 -15.30 5.41
CA GLY A 134 -11.85 -15.54 5.96
C GLY A 134 -11.89 -16.45 7.19
N TRP A 135 -11.31 -17.66 7.12
CA TRP A 135 -11.34 -18.61 8.25
C TRP A 135 -9.98 -18.76 8.96
N VAL A 136 -10.02 -18.78 10.29
CA VAL A 136 -8.84 -18.97 11.16
C VAL A 136 -9.20 -19.94 12.28
N SER A 137 -8.38 -20.99 12.47
CA SER A 137 -8.59 -22.03 13.48
C SER A 137 -8.37 -21.54 14.93
N ASP A 138 -7.40 -20.66 15.12
CA ASP A 138 -7.05 -20.05 16.40
C ASP A 138 -6.89 -18.55 16.17
N ARG A 139 -7.89 -17.78 16.60
CA ARG A 139 -7.94 -16.32 16.41
C ARG A 139 -7.00 -15.60 17.37
N ASP A 140 -6.70 -16.20 18.52
CA ASP A 140 -5.78 -15.64 19.50
C ASP A 140 -4.32 -15.71 19.02
N ALA A 141 -4.04 -16.52 17.99
CA ALA A 141 -2.74 -16.60 17.33
C ALA A 141 -2.42 -15.40 16.40
N GLY A 142 -3.34 -14.45 16.22
CA GLY A 142 -3.15 -13.25 15.41
C GLY A 142 -3.29 -13.47 13.89
N SER A 143 -2.96 -12.44 13.10
CA SER A 143 -2.95 -12.53 11.64
C SER A 143 -1.57 -12.91 11.13
N TRP A 144 -1.54 -13.81 10.15
CA TRP A 144 -0.33 -14.15 9.40
C TRP A 144 -0.41 -13.64 7.96
N SER A 145 -1.11 -12.52 7.78
CA SER A 145 -1.25 -11.82 6.50
C SER A 145 -1.19 -10.31 6.73
N TRP A 146 -0.33 -9.62 5.98
CA TRP A 146 -0.02 -8.21 6.22
C TRP A 146 0.48 -7.50 4.96
N PHE A 147 0.70 -6.19 5.09
CA PHE A 147 1.35 -5.34 4.09
C PHE A 147 2.62 -4.74 4.67
N GLU A 148 3.61 -4.57 3.79
CA GLU A 148 4.86 -3.88 4.09
C GLU A 148 5.12 -2.76 3.09
N PHE A 149 5.85 -1.75 3.55
CA PHE A 149 6.57 -0.85 2.68
C PHE A 149 7.99 -1.36 2.48
N CYS A 150 8.42 -1.49 1.22
CA CYS A 150 9.80 -1.82 0.85
C CYS A 150 10.41 -0.69 0.04
N ILE A 151 11.67 -0.35 0.31
CA ILE A 151 12.41 0.62 -0.50
C ILE A 151 13.18 -0.14 -1.58
N THR A 152 13.03 0.28 -2.83
CA THR A 152 13.85 -0.24 -3.93
C THR A 152 14.63 0.87 -4.59
N GLY A 153 15.87 0.54 -4.97
CA GLY A 153 16.76 1.49 -5.61
C GLY A 153 16.29 1.87 -7.01
N PRO A 154 16.89 2.90 -7.61
CA PRO A 154 16.60 3.29 -8.99
C PRO A 154 16.76 2.08 -9.90
N THR A 155 15.78 1.83 -10.78
CA THR A 155 15.93 0.79 -11.79
C THR A 155 16.97 1.27 -12.80
N ASP A 156 18.15 0.65 -12.80
CA ASP A 156 19.15 0.94 -13.80
C ASP A 156 18.66 0.45 -15.17
N GLN A 157 18.92 1.20 -16.26
CA GLN A 157 18.41 0.86 -17.60
C GLN A 157 18.90 -0.51 -18.10
N SER A 158 19.97 -1.02 -17.49
CA SER A 158 20.59 -2.33 -17.76
C SER A 158 19.86 -3.50 -17.10
N THR A 159 19.03 -3.26 -16.07
CA THR A 159 18.50 -4.32 -15.20
C THR A 159 16.98 -4.34 -15.23
N THR A 160 16.39 -5.51 -15.52
CA THR A 160 14.93 -5.66 -15.75
C THR A 160 14.09 -5.57 -14.47
N ARG A 161 14.71 -5.49 -13.28
CA ARG A 161 14.02 -5.39 -11.98
C ARG A 161 14.77 -4.44 -11.05
N ALA A 162 14.04 -3.52 -10.42
CA ALA A 162 14.53 -2.72 -9.31
C ALA A 162 15.00 -3.65 -8.17
N ALA A 163 16.22 -3.47 -7.68
CA ALA A 163 16.72 -4.25 -6.55
C ALA A 163 16.16 -3.66 -5.25
N VAL A 164 15.62 -4.52 -4.39
CA VAL A 164 15.22 -4.13 -3.02
C VAL A 164 16.48 -3.69 -2.27
N LYS A 165 16.42 -2.53 -1.62
CA LYS A 165 17.52 -2.09 -0.77
C LYS A 165 17.62 -3.02 0.42
N CYS A 166 18.84 -3.44 0.75
CA CYS A 166 19.12 -4.24 1.94
C CYS A 166 19.87 -3.41 2.97
N ARG A 167 19.58 -3.66 4.24
CA ARG A 167 20.39 -3.20 5.38
C ARG A 167 21.78 -3.86 5.32
N PRO A 168 22.79 -3.32 6.03
CA PRO A 168 24.15 -3.90 6.05
C PRO A 168 24.22 -5.37 6.52
N ASN A 169 23.23 -5.84 7.27
CA ASN A 169 23.10 -7.22 7.72
C ASN A 169 22.51 -8.17 6.65
N GLY A 170 22.11 -7.65 5.49
CA GLY A 170 21.51 -8.40 4.39
C GLY A 170 19.98 -8.41 4.36
N ASP A 171 19.32 -7.92 5.42
CA ASP A 171 17.86 -7.91 5.48
C ASP A 171 17.26 -6.87 4.53
N GLU A 172 16.12 -7.18 3.92
CA GLU A 172 15.36 -6.21 3.12
C GLU A 172 15.01 -4.98 3.98
N MET A 173 15.16 -3.79 3.40
CA MET A 173 14.65 -2.54 3.99
C MET A 173 13.13 -2.51 3.83
N SER A 174 12.46 -3.26 4.71
CA SER A 174 11.02 -3.28 4.82
C SER A 174 10.52 -2.82 6.20
N TRP A 175 9.31 -2.28 6.19
CA TRP A 175 8.57 -1.86 7.37
C TRP A 175 7.15 -2.38 7.31
N TYR A 176 6.72 -3.01 8.40
CA TYR A 176 5.36 -3.47 8.58
C TYR A 176 4.41 -2.28 8.68
N CYS A 177 3.40 -2.20 7.80
CA CYS A 177 2.51 -1.04 7.78
C CYS A 177 1.07 -1.38 8.15
N LEU A 178 0.54 -2.55 7.75
CA LEU A 178 -0.85 -2.89 7.98
C LEU A 178 -1.07 -4.38 8.19
N GLU A 179 -1.83 -4.72 9.24
CA GLU A 179 -2.30 -6.06 9.55
C GLU A 179 -3.83 -6.12 9.48
N HIS A 180 -4.38 -7.26 9.07
CA HIS A 180 -5.81 -7.48 9.18
C HIS A 180 -6.18 -7.84 10.64
N PRO A 181 -7.18 -7.19 11.24
CA PRO A 181 -7.73 -7.66 12.51
C PRO A 181 -8.39 -9.03 12.32
N VAL A 182 -8.26 -9.92 13.30
CA VAL A 182 -8.82 -11.29 13.29
C VAL A 182 -9.85 -11.48 14.41
N ASP A 183 -10.46 -10.38 14.88
CA ASP A 183 -11.39 -10.42 16.00
C ASP A 183 -12.76 -11.03 15.64
N HIS A 184 -13.53 -11.39 16.68
CA HIS A 184 -14.82 -12.06 16.53
C HIS A 184 -15.88 -11.22 15.81
N GLU A 185 -15.83 -9.89 15.94
CA GLU A 185 -16.83 -8.99 15.35
C GLU A 185 -16.60 -8.80 13.85
N THR A 186 -15.34 -8.83 13.42
CA THR A 186 -14.97 -8.67 12.02
C THR A 186 -15.09 -9.98 11.22
N ALA A 187 -14.93 -11.15 11.85
CA ALA A 187 -14.99 -12.46 11.21
C ALA A 187 -16.30 -12.77 10.45
N ASP A 188 -17.44 -12.32 10.97
CA ASP A 188 -18.76 -12.58 10.33
C ASP A 188 -19.04 -11.66 9.14
N ILE A 189 -18.26 -10.57 8.98
CA ILE A 189 -18.36 -9.59 7.89
C ILE A 189 -17.23 -9.81 6.85
N GLN A 190 -16.21 -10.59 7.20
CA GLN A 190 -14.90 -10.68 6.52
C GLN A 190 -14.82 -11.56 5.27
N ASP A 191 -15.93 -12.14 4.81
CA ASP A 191 -15.96 -12.66 3.43
C ASP A 191 -16.00 -11.52 2.40
N GLU A 192 -16.35 -10.32 2.85
CA GLU A 192 -16.33 -9.08 2.07
C GLU A 192 -15.01 -8.30 2.24
N PHE A 193 -14.73 -7.40 1.29
CA PHE A 193 -13.60 -6.48 1.40
C PHE A 193 -13.94 -5.34 2.37
N ALA A 194 -13.05 -5.05 3.31
CA ALA A 194 -13.21 -3.94 4.24
C ALA A 194 -12.12 -2.89 4.05
N GLU A 195 -12.45 -1.63 4.38
CA GLU A 195 -11.47 -0.55 4.41
C GLU A 195 -10.56 -0.72 5.61
N HIS A 196 -9.25 -0.76 5.37
CA HIS A 196 -8.21 -0.79 6.39
C HIS A 196 -7.23 0.35 6.19
N LYS A 197 -6.75 0.93 7.29
CA LYS A 197 -5.79 2.06 7.29
C LYS A 197 -4.57 1.68 8.09
N SER A 198 -3.39 1.81 7.48
CA SER A 198 -2.12 1.62 8.17
C SER A 198 -1.92 2.68 9.25
N SER A 199 -0.97 2.41 10.15
CA SER A 199 -0.33 3.47 10.92
C SER A 199 0.25 4.52 9.97
N VAL A 200 0.30 5.77 10.44
CA VAL A 200 0.90 6.88 9.70
C VAL A 200 2.40 6.88 9.99
N PHE A 201 3.19 6.87 8.94
CA PHE A 201 4.65 7.02 9.00
C PHE A 201 4.93 8.50 8.84
N ASP A 202 5.00 9.23 9.95
CA ASP A 202 5.24 10.68 9.98
C ASP A 202 6.69 11.05 9.59
N SER A 203 7.02 12.35 9.61
CA SER A 203 8.31 12.87 9.14
C SER A 203 9.50 12.40 9.96
N ASP A 204 9.25 11.94 11.19
CA ASP A 204 10.29 11.50 12.12
C ASP A 204 10.53 9.98 12.04
N HIS A 205 9.71 9.27 11.25
CA HIS A 205 9.83 7.84 11.06
C HIS A 205 11.15 7.48 10.33
N GLU A 206 11.86 6.46 10.85
CA GLU A 206 13.18 6.04 10.34
C GLU A 206 13.21 5.61 8.86
N LEU A 207 12.05 5.21 8.33
CA LEU A 207 11.85 4.92 6.90
C LEU A 207 12.41 6.04 6.01
N TRP A 208 12.20 7.31 6.39
CA TRP A 208 12.63 8.44 5.59
C TRP A 208 14.15 8.65 5.58
N THR A 209 14.87 8.12 6.57
CA THR A 209 16.34 8.21 6.58
C THR A 209 17.00 7.21 5.63
N GLN A 210 16.23 6.26 5.09
CA GLN A 210 16.71 5.21 4.19
C GLN A 210 16.37 5.49 2.72
N ILE A 211 15.48 6.44 2.46
CA ILE A 211 15.06 6.82 1.10
C ILE A 211 15.98 7.91 0.57
N GLU A 212 16.50 7.67 -0.62
CA GLU A 212 17.34 8.58 -1.38
C GLU A 212 16.61 9.06 -2.65
N GLU A 213 17.13 10.09 -3.30
CA GLU A 213 16.62 10.54 -4.59
C GLU A 213 16.74 9.41 -5.64
N GLY A 214 15.65 9.16 -6.35
CA GLY A 214 15.53 8.09 -7.35
C GLY A 214 14.98 6.77 -6.83
N ASP A 215 14.92 6.58 -5.50
CA ASP A 215 14.29 5.41 -4.91
C ASP A 215 12.78 5.41 -5.14
N VAL A 216 12.15 4.24 -5.02
CA VAL A 216 10.69 4.09 -4.99
C VAL A 216 10.24 3.37 -3.72
N LEU A 217 9.04 3.72 -3.25
CA LEU A 217 8.38 3.02 -2.16
C LEU A 217 7.40 2.01 -2.74
N GLN A 218 7.62 0.74 -2.46
CA GLN A 218 6.77 -0.36 -2.88
C GLN A 218 5.81 -0.78 -1.77
N VAL A 219 4.58 -1.12 -2.13
CA VAL A 219 3.62 -1.78 -1.27
C VAL A 219 3.64 -3.27 -1.58
N VAL A 220 4.00 -4.08 -0.59
CA VAL A 220 4.17 -5.53 -0.73
C VAL A 220 3.15 -6.24 0.13
N MET A 221 2.41 -7.17 -0.47
CA MET A 221 1.50 -8.06 0.24
C MET A 221 2.29 -9.27 0.75
N LYS A 222 2.05 -9.68 1.99
CA LYS A 222 2.70 -10.84 2.62
C LYS A 222 1.66 -11.78 3.22
N ALA A 223 1.96 -13.07 3.20
CA ALA A 223 1.24 -14.10 3.95
C ALA A 223 2.23 -15.19 4.39
N ARG A 224 1.97 -15.81 5.55
CA ARG A 224 2.78 -16.90 6.10
C ARG A 224 1.90 -18.00 6.67
N PHE A 225 2.41 -19.22 6.63
CA PHE A 225 1.74 -20.46 7.07
C PHE A 225 0.66 -20.94 6.11
N GLY A 226 0.65 -22.27 5.91
CA GLY A 226 -0.27 -22.93 4.99
C GLY A 226 -1.72 -22.54 5.28
N GLY A 227 -2.43 -22.06 4.25
CA GLY A 227 -3.83 -21.66 4.33
C GLY A 227 -4.05 -20.15 4.50
N TRP A 228 -3.04 -19.37 4.90
CA TRP A 228 -3.17 -17.92 5.00
C TRP A 228 -3.11 -17.24 3.63
N SER A 229 -3.89 -16.17 3.48
CA SER A 229 -3.78 -15.28 2.32
C SER A 229 -4.11 -13.85 2.66
N ASN A 230 -3.42 -12.93 1.98
CA ASN A 230 -3.78 -11.51 1.91
C ASN A 230 -4.41 -11.27 0.54
N THR A 231 -5.66 -10.78 0.52
CA THR A 231 -6.37 -10.42 -0.70
C THR A 231 -6.77 -8.96 -0.65
N ALA A 232 -6.47 -8.19 -1.70
CA ALA A 232 -6.84 -6.78 -1.80
C ALA A 232 -7.50 -6.49 -3.15
N SER A 233 -8.56 -5.68 -3.13
CA SER A 233 -9.23 -5.21 -4.36
C SER A 233 -8.68 -3.86 -4.79
N ASP A 234 -8.48 -2.95 -3.82
CA ASP A 234 -8.12 -1.55 -4.06
C ASP A 234 -7.13 -1.08 -3.00
N GLY A 235 -6.23 -0.19 -3.39
CA GLY A 235 -5.23 0.38 -2.50
C GLY A 235 -4.92 1.82 -2.88
N ILE A 236 -4.71 2.66 -1.87
CA ILE A 236 -4.20 4.02 -2.02
C ILE A 236 -3.05 4.23 -1.06
N LEU A 237 -1.93 4.68 -1.59
CA LEU A 237 -0.86 5.27 -0.82
C LEU A 237 -1.05 6.79 -0.77
N ARG A 238 -1.30 7.32 0.42
CA ARG A 238 -1.41 8.77 0.69
C ARG A 238 -0.06 9.29 1.15
N ILE A 239 0.54 10.18 0.38
CA ILE A 239 1.80 10.83 0.71
C ILE A 239 1.49 12.30 1.03
N GLY A 240 1.66 12.66 2.29
CA GLY A 240 1.53 14.03 2.77
C GLY A 240 2.86 14.76 2.61
N THR A 241 2.82 15.97 2.09
CA THR A 241 3.97 16.88 2.02
C THR A 241 3.61 18.23 2.64
N TRP A 242 4.60 18.94 3.16
CA TRP A 242 4.44 20.34 3.52
C TRP A 242 4.08 21.15 2.28
N TRP A 243 3.03 21.95 2.41
CA TRP A 243 2.64 22.85 1.35
C TRP A 243 3.68 23.96 1.19
N GLU A 244 4.08 24.21 -0.05
CA GLU A 244 4.92 25.35 -0.43
C GLU A 244 4.36 25.96 -1.72
N PRO A 245 4.41 27.29 -1.89
CA PRO A 245 3.94 27.93 -3.10
C PRO A 245 4.80 27.49 -4.29
N SER A 246 4.17 27.22 -5.43
CA SER A 246 4.91 26.89 -6.66
C SER A 246 5.63 28.12 -7.21
N VAL A 247 6.67 27.92 -8.04
CA VAL A 247 7.39 29.03 -8.68
C VAL A 247 6.45 29.87 -9.56
N GLU A 248 5.53 29.21 -10.27
CA GLU A 248 4.50 29.86 -11.08
C GLU A 248 3.60 30.73 -10.20
N MET A 249 3.19 30.22 -9.04
CA MET A 249 2.41 30.99 -8.07
C MET A 249 3.20 32.18 -7.51
N LEU A 250 4.49 31.99 -7.18
CA LEU A 250 5.38 33.07 -6.75
C LEU A 250 5.52 34.14 -7.85
N ASN A 251 5.63 33.75 -9.12
CA ASN A 251 5.75 34.66 -10.26
C ASN A 251 4.46 35.47 -10.49
N LEU A 252 3.28 34.89 -10.22
CA LEU A 252 2.01 35.62 -10.23
C LEU A 252 1.90 36.66 -9.09
N MET A 253 2.84 36.65 -8.14
CA MET A 253 2.88 37.61 -7.03
C MET A 253 3.84 38.77 -7.23
N ASN A 254 4.74 38.73 -8.21
CA ASN A 254 5.63 39.85 -8.52
C ASN A 254 4.95 40.83 -9.47
#